data_AF-A0A6N9R283-F1
#
_entry.id   AF-A0A6N9R283-F1
#
_cell.length_a   1.000
_cell.length_b   1.000
_cell.length_c   1.000
_cell.angle_alpha   90.00
_cell.angle_beta   90.00
_cell.angle_gamma   90.00
#
_symmetry.space_group_name_H-M   'P 1'
#
loop_
_entity.id
_entity.type
_entity.pdbx_description
1 polymer ?
#
loop_
_entity_poly.entity_id
_entity_poly.type
_entity_poly.pdbx_seq_one_letter_code
_entity_poly.pdbx_strand_id
1 'polypeptide(L)'
;MSPKHAPTNSFRARLGKPFAQPLFWLLPMLAILAVGVVGTALYLGGLSNPEKHFKDFPIAVINQDKGAEVAQADGKTKEQNLGTDLVSEFADKAAEDDKIDLRQLTWDEAQEQLGRGELYAAVVIPDSLSEDTVGLVEGSLTNGNAARPQVTVYTDPQAGSLGTRLATSAVEPGVQQASKKVGEQLTASIEPAEQQAYNKVLQQLQESQQAQQQQLSRSAAQGGPAVQQFAQQVQQAQQGSAEQIAKELSPTVSSVAKDTLADPVQMVSEPYHDLEEGTALGMGAFYYSILLLVVGFSGSVALNLLMDGRMGMSPFEMGPFFKDYPRAVLPRPVGFLMKWLTFVVAAAPTSALMMTVASGVGMPVPNGFLVFLLGWLAMSVVSAIVLALISVGGSVGMLLCLIYLVFMGLPSAGAVVPLQAVPEFFRGIAPVEPLHHIFTSIRASLYFDADPQAGLTSGLVGLFVMLVVALVVGLLGGWLYDRFAGLRGGDGPGKHSAEEDAHTASGERHHRKSADNPPAHKGAHA
;
A
#
# COMPACT_ATOMS: atom_id res chain seq x y z
N MET A 1 73.52 -4.45 -35.57
CA MET A 1 72.87 -4.39 -34.25
C MET A 1 72.39 -2.96 -34.02
N SER A 2 71.09 -2.71 -34.13
CA SER A 2 70.43 -1.48 -33.65
C SER A 2 69.17 -1.92 -32.88
N PRO A 3 68.88 -1.34 -31.71
CA PRO A 3 67.90 -1.89 -30.80
C PRO A 3 66.47 -1.63 -31.28
N LYS A 4 65.62 -2.64 -31.04
CA LYS A 4 64.16 -2.62 -31.13
C LYS A 4 63.59 -1.37 -30.47
N HIS A 5 62.72 -0.65 -31.18
CA HIS A 5 61.87 0.37 -30.59
C HIS A 5 61.06 -0.25 -29.45
N ALA A 6 61.32 0.18 -28.22
CA ALA A 6 60.43 -0.05 -27.10
C ALA A 6 59.09 0.65 -27.39
N PRO A 7 57.92 0.03 -27.14
CA PRO A 7 56.65 0.74 -27.23
C PRO A 7 56.68 1.88 -26.22
N THR A 8 56.33 3.08 -26.65
CA THR A 8 56.24 4.27 -25.81
C THR A 8 55.14 4.07 -24.76
N ASN A 9 55.50 3.43 -23.65
CA ASN A 9 54.66 3.19 -22.46
C ASN A 9 54.38 4.47 -21.66
N SER A 10 54.09 5.59 -22.32
CA SER A 10 53.59 6.75 -21.59
C SER A 10 52.09 6.54 -21.34
N PHE A 11 51.68 6.65 -20.07
CA PHE A 11 50.27 6.62 -19.66
C PHE A 11 49.42 7.62 -20.48
N ARG A 12 50.01 8.76 -20.86
CA ARG A 12 49.42 9.77 -21.75
C ARG A 12 49.20 9.31 -23.19
N ALA A 13 50.02 8.40 -23.73
CA ALA A 13 49.80 7.82 -25.06
C ALA A 13 48.69 6.74 -25.07
N ARG A 14 48.42 6.12 -23.91
CA ARG A 14 47.29 5.19 -23.71
C ARG A 14 45.96 5.91 -23.51
N LEU A 15 45.98 7.09 -22.89
CA LEU A 15 44.86 8.04 -22.84
C LEU A 15 44.66 8.65 -24.22
N GLY A 16 43.97 7.94 -25.10
CA GLY A 16 43.66 8.43 -26.45
C GLY A 16 42.86 9.74 -26.47
N LYS A 17 42.70 10.29 -27.68
CA LYS A 17 41.89 11.50 -27.97
C LYS A 17 40.47 11.56 -27.33
N PRO A 18 39.70 10.48 -27.12
CA PRO A 18 38.35 10.60 -26.54
C PRO A 18 38.33 11.21 -25.13
N PHE A 19 39.32 10.92 -24.29
CA PHE A 19 39.36 11.42 -22.91
C PHE A 19 39.65 12.92 -22.80
N ALA A 20 40.13 13.55 -23.88
CA ALA A 20 40.35 14.99 -23.95
C ALA A 20 39.10 15.78 -24.37
N GLN A 21 38.06 15.11 -24.88
CA GLN A 21 36.82 15.76 -25.30
C GLN A 21 35.93 16.01 -24.06
N PRO A 22 35.51 17.25 -23.78
CA PRO A 22 34.67 17.53 -22.61
C PRO A 22 33.33 16.77 -22.69
N LEU A 23 32.80 16.55 -23.89
CA LEU A 23 31.53 15.84 -24.08
C LEU A 23 31.58 14.37 -23.64
N PHE A 24 32.76 13.71 -23.72
CA PHE A 24 32.95 12.34 -23.23
C PHE A 24 32.66 12.23 -21.74
N TRP A 25 33.00 13.27 -20.96
CA TRP A 25 32.78 13.33 -19.52
C TRP A 25 31.44 13.97 -19.16
N LEU A 26 31.06 15.05 -19.85
CA LEU A 26 29.84 15.79 -19.56
C LEU A 26 28.58 14.96 -19.81
N LEU A 27 28.54 14.14 -20.86
CA LEU A 27 27.34 13.35 -21.19
C LEU A 27 26.95 12.36 -20.08
N PRO A 28 27.83 11.47 -19.58
CA PRO A 28 27.48 10.60 -18.46
C PRO A 28 27.23 11.38 -17.16
N MET A 29 27.94 12.47 -16.90
CA MET A 29 27.69 13.33 -15.73
C MET A 29 26.30 13.96 -15.76
N LEU A 30 25.89 14.52 -16.91
CA LEU A 30 24.56 15.09 -17.09
C LEU A 30 23.47 14.02 -17.02
N ALA A 31 23.72 12.81 -17.53
CA ALA A 31 22.79 11.70 -17.39
C ALA A 31 22.59 11.33 -15.92
N ILE A 32 23.67 11.22 -15.13
CA ILE A 32 23.59 10.95 -13.68
C ILE A 32 22.84 12.07 -12.96
N LEU A 33 23.16 13.33 -13.28
CA LEU A 33 22.49 14.49 -12.68
C LEU A 33 20.99 14.49 -12.99
N ALA A 34 20.62 14.26 -14.26
CA ALA A 34 19.22 14.19 -14.68
C ALA A 34 18.48 13.05 -13.98
N VAL A 35 19.06 11.84 -13.96
CA VAL A 35 18.49 10.68 -13.28
C VAL A 35 18.32 10.94 -11.78
N GLY A 36 19.32 11.52 -11.12
CA GLY A 36 19.27 11.82 -9.69
C GLY A 36 18.22 12.88 -9.34
N VAL A 37 18.15 13.97 -10.10
CA VAL A 37 17.18 15.05 -9.87
C VAL A 37 15.76 14.58 -10.17
N VAL A 38 15.53 13.97 -11.34
CA VAL A 38 14.20 13.46 -11.73
C VAL A 38 13.74 12.36 -10.77
N GLY A 39 14.64 11.44 -10.42
CA GLY A 39 14.34 10.37 -9.47
C GLY A 39 13.96 10.89 -8.10
N THR A 40 14.71 11.86 -7.56
CA THR A 40 14.40 12.48 -6.27
C THR A 40 13.06 13.20 -6.31
N ALA A 41 12.78 13.96 -7.38
CA ALA A 41 11.53 14.70 -7.53
C ALA A 41 10.31 13.76 -7.62
N LEU A 42 10.41 12.67 -8.40
CA LEU A 42 9.32 11.69 -8.52
C LEU A 42 9.12 10.92 -7.22
N TYR A 43 10.21 10.44 -6.61
CA TYR A 43 10.15 9.60 -5.42
C TYR A 43 9.63 10.38 -4.20
N LEU A 44 10.22 11.54 -3.89
CA LEU A 44 9.77 12.37 -2.77
C LEU A 44 8.45 13.07 -3.07
N GLY A 45 8.22 13.47 -4.32
CA GLY A 45 6.98 14.10 -4.75
C GLY A 45 5.77 13.19 -4.54
N GLY A 46 5.90 11.89 -4.83
CA GLY A 46 4.82 10.92 -4.65
C GLY A 46 4.55 10.51 -3.21
N LEU A 47 5.55 10.60 -2.31
CA LEU A 47 5.48 10.04 -0.95
C LEU A 47 5.42 11.09 0.17
N SER A 48 5.66 12.37 -0.11
CA SER A 48 5.92 13.38 0.93
C SER A 48 4.72 13.82 1.77
N ASN A 49 3.49 13.75 1.25
CA ASN A 49 2.32 14.20 2.01
C ASN A 49 1.03 13.47 1.61
N PRO A 50 0.81 12.25 2.13
CA PRO A 50 -0.39 11.47 1.81
C PRO A 50 -1.67 12.16 2.26
N GLU A 51 -1.66 12.82 3.43
CA GLU A 51 -2.82 13.47 4.08
C GLU A 51 -3.50 14.53 3.21
N LYS A 52 -2.77 15.15 2.28
CA LYS A 52 -3.32 16.15 1.35
C LYS A 52 -4.19 15.57 0.24
N HIS A 53 -4.22 14.25 0.06
CA HIS A 53 -4.88 13.59 -1.06
C HIS A 53 -5.91 12.54 -0.61
N PHE A 54 -6.45 12.64 0.61
CA PHE A 54 -7.37 11.61 1.14
C PHE A 54 -8.78 11.63 0.55
N LYS A 55 -9.13 12.55 -0.36
CA LYS A 55 -10.49 12.69 -0.88
C LYS A 55 -11.15 11.38 -1.35
N ASP A 56 -10.38 10.49 -1.98
CA ASP A 56 -10.89 9.19 -2.46
C ASP A 56 -10.46 8.03 -1.54
N PHE A 57 -10.03 8.31 -0.32
CA PHE A 57 -9.51 7.32 0.61
C PHE A 57 -10.68 6.57 1.27
N PRO A 58 -10.83 5.26 1.01
CA PRO A 58 -12.08 4.55 1.28
C PRO A 58 -12.13 4.10 2.75
N ILE A 59 -13.12 4.62 3.48
CA ILE A 59 -13.44 4.23 4.86
C ILE A 59 -14.92 3.91 4.94
N ALA A 60 -15.25 2.75 5.52
CA ALA A 60 -16.64 2.36 5.72
C ALA A 60 -17.13 2.75 7.11
N VAL A 61 -18.41 3.11 7.21
CA VAL A 61 -19.12 3.29 8.48
C VAL A 61 -20.35 2.41 8.45
N ILE A 62 -20.52 1.65 9.52
CA ILE A 62 -21.56 0.66 9.70
C ILE A 62 -22.30 1.02 10.98
N ASN A 63 -23.59 1.30 10.86
CA ASN A 63 -24.45 1.52 12.01
C ASN A 63 -25.30 0.28 12.28
N GLN A 64 -25.05 -0.40 13.40
CA GLN A 64 -25.91 -1.49 13.89
C GLN A 64 -26.77 -1.09 15.08
N ASP A 65 -26.62 0.16 15.57
CA ASP A 65 -27.33 0.66 16.75
C ASP A 65 -28.84 0.56 16.57
N LYS A 66 -29.51 -0.13 17.49
CA LYS A 66 -30.97 -0.28 17.49
C LYS A 66 -31.66 0.93 18.14
N GLY A 67 -30.91 1.78 18.84
CA GLY A 67 -31.45 2.84 19.66
C GLY A 67 -31.91 2.34 21.02
N ALA A 68 -32.14 3.27 21.94
CA ALA A 68 -32.62 3.00 23.28
C ALA A 68 -33.79 3.92 23.65
N GLU A 69 -34.65 3.44 24.53
CA GLU A 69 -35.71 4.26 25.12
C GLU A 69 -35.13 5.14 26.22
N VAL A 70 -35.20 6.45 26.05
CA VAL A 70 -34.75 7.43 27.04
C VAL A 70 -35.96 8.00 27.75
N ALA A 71 -35.97 7.94 29.08
CA ALA A 71 -37.00 8.54 29.91
C ALA A 71 -36.83 10.08 29.91
N GLN A 72 -37.85 10.79 29.44
CA GLN A 72 -37.87 12.25 29.44
C GLN A 72 -38.35 12.81 30.79
N ALA A 73 -38.00 14.07 31.05
CA ALA A 73 -38.44 14.79 32.24
C ALA A 73 -39.98 14.94 32.37
N ASP A 74 -40.73 14.74 31.27
CA ASP A 74 -42.19 14.74 31.25
C ASP A 74 -42.83 13.36 31.53
N GLY A 75 -42.02 12.33 31.81
CA GLY A 75 -42.46 10.97 32.09
C GLY A 75 -42.78 10.13 30.85
N LYS A 76 -42.51 10.63 29.64
CA LYS A 76 -42.63 9.84 28.39
C LYS A 76 -41.30 9.20 28.02
N THR A 77 -41.35 8.06 27.35
CA THR A 77 -40.20 7.45 26.71
C THR A 77 -40.07 7.99 25.29
N LYS A 78 -38.85 8.40 24.91
CA LYS A 78 -38.51 8.72 23.52
C LYS A 78 -37.44 7.75 23.06
N GLU A 79 -37.68 7.10 21.93
CA GLU A 79 -36.67 6.31 21.25
C GLU A 79 -35.60 7.26 20.68
N GLN A 80 -34.36 7.06 21.10
CA GLN A 80 -33.21 7.83 20.66
C GLN A 80 -32.13 6.87 20.13
N ASN A 81 -31.63 7.14 18.93
CA ASN A 81 -30.60 6.34 18.27
C ASN A 81 -29.33 7.17 18.12
N LEU A 82 -28.43 7.02 19.08
CA LEU A 82 -27.17 7.74 19.12
C LEU A 82 -26.24 7.34 17.97
N GLY A 83 -26.31 6.09 17.51
CA GLY A 83 -25.53 5.63 16.36
C GLY A 83 -25.81 6.43 15.10
N THR A 84 -27.09 6.73 14.83
CA THR A 84 -27.48 7.54 13.66
C THR A 84 -26.95 8.96 13.77
N ASP A 85 -27.03 9.56 14.97
CA ASP A 85 -26.48 10.89 15.24
C ASP A 85 -24.95 10.90 15.02
N LEU A 86 -24.23 9.89 15.52
CA LEU A 86 -22.78 9.73 15.32
C LEU A 86 -22.42 9.59 13.84
N VAL A 87 -23.13 8.74 13.08
CA VAL A 87 -22.87 8.57 11.64
C VAL A 87 -23.12 9.85 10.87
N SER A 88 -24.22 10.56 11.18
CA SER A 88 -24.56 11.81 10.49
C SER A 88 -23.50 12.88 10.69
N GLU A 89 -23.01 13.06 11.92
CA GLU A 89 -21.94 14.00 12.23
C GLU A 89 -20.63 13.63 11.53
N PHE A 90 -20.30 12.33 11.55
CA PHE A 90 -19.09 11.84 10.91
C PHE A 90 -19.15 12.03 9.38
N ALA A 91 -20.31 11.79 8.77
CA ALA A 91 -20.54 12.04 7.35
C ALA A 91 -20.47 13.53 7.00
N ASP A 92 -21.08 14.40 7.81
CA ASP A 92 -21.05 15.85 7.60
C ASP A 92 -19.62 16.39 7.68
N LYS A 93 -18.82 15.91 8.64
CA LYS A 93 -17.40 16.29 8.79
C LYS A 93 -16.52 15.78 7.66
N ALA A 94 -16.72 14.52 7.27
CA ALA A 94 -16.05 13.93 6.12
C ALA A 94 -16.31 14.75 4.84
N ALA A 95 -17.55 15.22 4.66
CA ALA A 95 -17.97 16.03 3.52
C ALA A 95 -17.49 17.49 3.58
N GLU A 96 -17.51 18.13 4.76
CA GLU A 96 -17.10 19.53 4.96
C GLU A 96 -15.61 19.73 4.63
N ASP A 97 -14.79 18.75 4.98
CA ASP A 97 -13.34 18.83 4.80
C ASP A 97 -12.86 18.30 3.41
N ASP A 98 -13.75 17.72 2.58
CA ASP A 98 -13.43 16.99 1.32
C ASP A 98 -12.27 16.00 1.52
N LYS A 99 -12.21 15.42 2.72
CA LYS A 99 -11.03 14.73 3.24
C LYS A 99 -11.08 13.23 3.08
N ILE A 100 -12.22 12.55 3.01
CA ILE A 100 -12.28 11.07 2.94
C ILE A 100 -13.48 10.59 2.10
N ASP A 101 -13.32 9.44 1.44
CA ASP A 101 -14.43 8.73 0.77
C ASP A 101 -15.14 7.88 1.83
N LEU A 102 -16.16 8.48 2.44
CA LEU A 102 -16.94 7.83 3.48
C LEU A 102 -18.12 7.04 2.89
N ARG A 103 -18.08 5.72 3.07
CA ARG A 103 -19.11 4.80 2.57
C ARG A 103 -19.97 4.29 3.72
N GLN A 104 -21.26 4.60 3.70
CA GLN A 104 -22.22 3.92 4.59
C GLN A 104 -22.55 2.57 3.99
N LEU A 105 -22.18 1.50 4.69
CA LEU A 105 -22.34 0.12 4.22
C LEU A 105 -23.04 -0.73 5.30
N THR A 106 -23.65 -1.82 4.87
CA THR A 106 -23.99 -2.92 5.77
C THR A 106 -22.71 -3.66 6.21
N TRP A 107 -22.78 -4.41 7.32
CA TRP A 107 -21.65 -5.20 7.77
C TRP A 107 -21.22 -6.24 6.72
N ASP A 108 -22.17 -6.90 6.06
CA ASP A 108 -21.88 -7.88 5.00
C ASP A 108 -21.14 -7.24 3.82
N GLU A 109 -21.57 -6.07 3.35
CA GLU A 109 -20.88 -5.31 2.28
C GLU A 109 -19.48 -4.84 2.71
N ALA A 110 -19.34 -4.41 3.96
CA ALA A 110 -18.04 -4.00 4.51
C ALA A 110 -17.09 -5.19 4.61
N GLN A 111 -17.57 -6.36 5.04
CA GLN A 111 -16.78 -7.60 5.07
C GLN A 111 -16.35 -8.05 3.68
N GLU A 112 -17.21 -7.91 2.67
CA GLU A 112 -16.88 -8.22 1.28
C GLU A 112 -15.78 -7.28 0.74
N GLN A 113 -15.89 -5.97 0.99
CA GLN A 113 -14.89 -5.00 0.54
C GLN A 113 -13.57 -5.07 1.34
N LEU A 114 -13.62 -5.37 2.65
CA LEU A 114 -12.43 -5.68 3.46
C LEU A 114 -11.77 -6.98 2.96
N GLY A 115 -12.57 -8.02 2.66
CA GLY A 115 -12.10 -9.29 2.11
C GLY A 115 -11.48 -9.19 0.71
N ARG A 116 -11.63 -8.04 0.03
CA ARG A 116 -10.95 -7.72 -1.24
C ARG A 116 -9.82 -6.70 -1.09
N GLY A 117 -9.62 -6.19 0.11
CA GLY A 117 -8.70 -5.10 0.42
C GLY A 117 -9.01 -3.82 -0.35
N GLU A 118 -10.29 -3.53 -0.55
CA GLU A 118 -10.81 -2.27 -1.11
C GLU A 118 -11.01 -1.20 -0.04
N LEU A 119 -11.18 -1.63 1.22
CA LEU A 119 -11.27 -0.78 2.41
C LEU A 119 -10.00 -0.91 3.26
N TYR A 120 -9.54 0.20 3.84
CA TYR A 120 -8.45 0.18 4.83
C TYR A 120 -8.96 0.13 6.27
N ALA A 121 -10.17 0.67 6.51
CA ALA A 121 -10.85 0.59 7.79
C ALA A 121 -12.38 0.58 7.63
N ALA A 122 -13.04 -0.04 8.61
CA ALA A 122 -14.47 -0.06 8.79
C ALA A 122 -14.81 0.30 10.24
N VAL A 123 -15.55 1.39 10.43
CA VAL A 123 -16.02 1.87 11.73
C VAL A 123 -17.37 1.21 12.02
N VAL A 124 -17.42 0.34 13.02
CA VAL A 124 -18.63 -0.37 13.42
C VAL A 124 -19.17 0.23 14.71
N ILE A 125 -20.37 0.76 14.61
CA ILE A 125 -21.17 1.16 15.75
C ILE A 125 -22.02 -0.04 16.17
N PRO A 126 -21.83 -0.59 17.39
CA PRO A 126 -22.49 -1.81 17.82
C PRO A 126 -23.99 -1.57 18.09
N ASP A 127 -24.74 -2.67 18.13
CA ASP A 127 -26.19 -2.63 18.37
C ASP A 127 -26.57 -2.17 19.78
N SER A 128 -25.68 -2.36 20.75
CA SER A 128 -25.83 -1.94 22.14
C SER A 128 -25.43 -0.49 22.42
N LEU A 129 -24.92 0.28 21.44
CA LEU A 129 -24.33 1.59 21.72
C LEU A 129 -25.28 2.51 22.49
N SER A 130 -26.51 2.68 22.00
CA SER A 130 -27.49 3.53 22.69
C SER A 130 -27.88 2.98 24.06
N GLU A 131 -28.01 1.67 24.21
CA GLU A 131 -28.35 1.00 25.47
C GLU A 131 -27.24 1.16 26.52
N ASP A 132 -25.99 0.90 26.15
CA ASP A 132 -24.80 1.06 26.99
C ASP A 132 -24.63 2.52 27.43
N THR A 133 -24.93 3.46 26.53
CA THR A 133 -24.83 4.89 26.81
C THR A 133 -25.87 5.36 27.83
N VAL A 134 -27.13 4.92 27.70
CA VAL A 134 -28.17 5.21 28.69
C VAL A 134 -27.87 4.51 30.02
N GLY A 135 -27.44 3.24 29.96
CA GLY A 135 -27.03 2.46 31.12
C GLY A 135 -25.84 3.05 31.87
N LEU A 136 -24.98 3.83 31.19
CA LEU A 136 -23.82 4.50 31.81
C LEU A 136 -24.24 5.55 32.84
N VAL A 137 -25.33 6.28 32.61
CA VAL A 137 -25.87 7.27 33.56
C VAL A 137 -26.48 6.56 34.78
N GLU A 138 -27.29 5.54 34.54
CA GLU A 138 -27.92 4.76 35.62
C GLU A 138 -26.89 4.01 36.47
N GLY A 139 -25.92 3.33 35.84
CA GLY A 139 -24.85 2.60 36.53
C GLY A 139 -23.94 3.52 37.35
N SER A 140 -23.73 4.76 36.88
CA SER A 140 -22.99 5.79 37.62
C SER A 140 -23.70 6.23 38.90
N LEU A 141 -25.02 6.06 39.00
CA LEU A 141 -25.80 6.32 40.21
C LEU A 141 -25.83 5.09 41.14
N THR A 142 -25.89 3.87 40.60
CA THR A 142 -26.09 2.66 41.42
C THR A 142 -24.79 1.96 41.86
N ASN A 143 -23.61 2.55 41.64
CA ASN A 143 -22.30 1.86 41.74
C ASN A 143 -22.25 0.56 40.91
N GLY A 144 -23.08 0.47 39.88
CA GLY A 144 -23.11 -0.67 38.97
C GLY A 144 -22.00 -0.54 37.94
N ASN A 145 -21.38 -1.66 37.57
CA ASN A 145 -20.34 -1.70 36.55
C ASN A 145 -20.99 -1.50 35.16
N ALA A 146 -21.29 -0.26 34.78
CA ALA A 146 -21.78 0.04 33.43
C ALA A 146 -20.63 -0.07 32.43
N ALA A 147 -20.82 -0.87 31.39
CA ALA A 147 -19.87 -0.96 30.30
C ALA A 147 -19.82 0.39 29.57
N ARG A 148 -18.62 0.90 29.30
CA ARG A 148 -18.49 2.08 28.43
C ARG A 148 -18.90 1.69 27.02
N PRO A 149 -19.70 2.51 26.31
CA PRO A 149 -20.02 2.28 24.91
C PRO A 149 -18.72 2.26 24.09
N GLN A 150 -18.57 1.24 23.25
CA GLN A 150 -17.38 1.05 22.41
C GLN A 150 -17.74 1.19 20.93
N VAL A 151 -16.84 1.80 20.16
CA VAL A 151 -16.89 1.81 18.69
C VAL A 151 -15.65 1.08 18.20
N THR A 152 -15.85 0.03 17.40
CA THR A 152 -14.75 -0.79 16.90
C THR A 152 -14.35 -0.32 15.51
N VAL A 153 -13.06 -0.07 15.32
CA VAL A 153 -12.47 0.22 14.00
C VAL A 153 -11.71 -1.00 13.54
N TYR A 154 -12.35 -1.76 12.66
CA TYR A 154 -11.73 -2.88 11.98
C TYR A 154 -10.78 -2.35 10.91
N THR A 155 -9.52 -2.75 10.97
CA THR A 155 -8.49 -2.37 10.00
C THR A 155 -8.08 -3.56 9.16
N ASP A 156 -7.64 -3.35 7.92
CA ASP A 156 -7.09 -4.43 7.09
C ASP A 156 -5.59 -4.23 6.80
N PRO A 157 -4.70 -4.78 7.65
CA PRO A 157 -3.26 -4.70 7.44
C PRO A 157 -2.77 -5.40 6.16
N GLN A 158 -3.55 -6.35 5.60
CA GLN A 158 -3.22 -7.03 4.35
C GLN A 158 -3.49 -6.15 3.13
N ALA A 159 -4.43 -5.20 3.23
CA ALA A 159 -4.61 -4.14 2.24
C ALA A 159 -3.44 -3.15 2.26
N GLY A 160 -2.91 -2.82 3.44
CA GLY A 160 -1.64 -2.09 3.59
C GLY A 160 -1.46 -1.41 4.94
N SER A 161 -0.30 -1.63 5.58
CA SER A 161 0.00 -1.16 6.95
C SER A 161 0.11 0.36 7.14
N LEU A 162 0.48 1.10 6.09
CA LEU A 162 0.41 2.56 6.11
C LEU A 162 -1.03 3.03 5.90
N GLY A 163 -1.78 2.37 5.02
CA GLY A 163 -3.19 2.66 4.79
C GLY A 163 -4.04 2.50 6.04
N THR A 164 -3.86 1.41 6.80
CA THR A 164 -4.59 1.23 8.08
C THR A 164 -4.31 2.34 9.08
N ARG A 165 -3.03 2.73 9.25
CA ARG A 165 -2.67 3.84 10.15
C ARG A 165 -3.24 5.18 9.70
N LEU A 166 -3.20 5.45 8.41
CA LEU A 166 -3.81 6.64 7.80
C LEU A 166 -5.34 6.64 8.04
N ALA A 167 -5.99 5.48 7.87
CA ALA A 167 -7.42 5.32 8.12
C ALA A 167 -7.80 5.56 9.59
N THR A 168 -7.11 4.90 10.53
CA THR A 168 -7.34 5.08 11.97
C THR A 168 -7.14 6.55 12.37
N SER A 169 -6.07 7.19 11.89
CA SER A 169 -5.79 8.60 12.17
C SER A 169 -6.83 9.56 11.58
N ALA A 170 -7.51 9.18 10.50
CA ALA A 170 -8.59 9.98 9.91
C ALA A 170 -9.92 9.84 10.67
N VAL A 171 -10.19 8.66 11.24
CA VAL A 171 -11.42 8.37 11.99
C VAL A 171 -11.37 8.93 13.41
N GLU A 172 -10.21 8.84 14.07
CA GLU A 172 -10.06 9.15 15.50
C GLU A 172 -10.56 10.55 15.92
N PRO A 173 -10.24 11.66 15.20
CA PRO A 173 -10.78 12.97 15.53
C PRO A 173 -12.31 13.03 15.44
N GLY A 174 -12.90 12.33 14.47
CA GLY A 174 -14.34 12.25 14.28
C GLY A 174 -15.03 11.54 15.44
N VAL A 175 -14.50 10.39 15.87
CA VAL A 175 -15.04 9.65 17.03
C VAL A 175 -14.87 10.43 18.32
N GLN A 176 -13.72 11.06 18.56
CA GLN A 176 -13.50 11.90 19.75
C GLN A 176 -14.45 13.09 19.82
N GLN A 177 -14.69 13.77 18.70
CA GLN A 177 -15.63 14.89 18.65
C GLN A 177 -17.07 14.44 18.87
N ALA A 178 -17.45 13.33 18.25
CA ALA A 178 -18.80 12.77 18.38
C ALA A 178 -19.05 12.27 19.81
N SER A 179 -18.05 11.63 20.44
CA SER A 179 -18.06 11.26 21.86
C SER A 179 -18.28 12.47 22.76
N LYS A 180 -17.55 13.57 22.57
CA LYS A 180 -17.73 14.80 23.35
C LYS A 180 -19.15 15.37 23.23
N LYS A 181 -19.76 15.37 22.03
CA LYS A 181 -21.15 15.83 21.87
C LYS A 181 -22.13 14.93 22.63
N VAL A 182 -21.98 13.61 22.53
CA VAL A 182 -22.78 12.68 23.33
C VAL A 182 -22.56 12.93 24.82
N GLY A 183 -21.32 13.18 25.23
CA GLY A 183 -20.98 13.47 26.62
C GLY A 183 -21.57 14.77 27.17
N GLU A 184 -21.70 15.81 26.33
CA GLU A 184 -22.44 17.02 26.68
C GLU A 184 -23.92 16.73 26.96
N GLN A 185 -24.56 15.89 26.12
CA GLN A 185 -25.95 15.47 26.33
C GLN A 185 -26.11 14.62 27.60
N LEU A 186 -25.20 13.68 27.84
CA LEU A 186 -25.22 12.85 29.05
C LEU A 186 -25.01 13.70 30.29
N THR A 187 -24.06 14.64 30.26
CA THR A 187 -23.79 15.53 31.39
C THR A 187 -25.02 16.41 31.71
N ALA A 188 -25.74 16.87 30.70
CA ALA A 188 -27.00 17.60 30.88
C ALA A 188 -28.13 16.71 31.47
N SER A 189 -28.08 15.40 31.27
CA SER A 189 -29.06 14.45 31.82
C SER A 189 -28.82 14.05 33.28
N ILE A 190 -27.64 14.35 33.84
CA ILE A 190 -27.27 13.99 35.23
C ILE A 190 -28.22 14.64 36.25
N GLU A 191 -28.48 15.94 36.15
CA GLU A 191 -29.32 16.66 37.12
C GLU A 191 -30.76 16.09 37.18
N PRO A 192 -31.46 15.89 36.05
CA PRO A 192 -32.75 15.19 36.05
C PRO A 192 -32.69 13.79 36.66
N ALA A 193 -31.64 13.01 36.36
CA ALA A 193 -31.50 11.64 36.85
C ALA A 193 -31.24 11.58 38.36
N GLU A 194 -30.38 12.45 38.89
CA GLU A 194 -30.15 12.61 40.34
C GLU A 194 -31.44 13.03 41.05
N GLN A 195 -32.21 13.96 40.46
CA GLN A 195 -33.49 14.40 41.02
C GLN A 195 -34.54 13.28 41.03
N GLN A 196 -34.60 12.46 39.98
CA GLN A 196 -35.49 11.29 39.94
C GLN A 196 -35.09 10.23 40.95
N ALA A 197 -33.78 9.96 41.12
CA ALA A 197 -33.27 9.07 42.13
C ALA A 197 -33.62 9.58 43.55
N TYR A 198 -33.43 10.88 43.80
CA TYR A 198 -33.84 11.54 45.04
C TYR A 198 -35.33 11.36 45.32
N ASN A 199 -36.18 11.61 44.32
CA ASN A 199 -37.64 11.47 44.46
C ASN A 199 -38.06 10.01 44.74
N LYS A 200 -37.41 9.02 44.11
CA LYS A 200 -37.66 7.59 44.37
C LYS A 200 -37.27 7.20 45.80
N VAL A 201 -36.10 7.63 46.27
CA VAL A 201 -35.64 7.40 47.65
C VAL A 201 -36.60 8.07 48.64
N LEU A 202 -37.01 9.31 48.38
CA LEU A 202 -37.97 10.03 49.21
C LEU A 202 -39.31 9.30 49.28
N GLN A 203 -39.82 8.79 48.15
CA GLN A 203 -41.06 8.03 48.10
C GLN A 203 -40.97 6.71 48.90
N GLN A 204 -39.87 5.96 48.76
CA GLN A 204 -39.65 4.73 49.56
C GLN A 204 -39.54 5.03 51.06
N LEU A 205 -38.88 6.12 51.43
CA LEU A 205 -38.77 6.56 52.83
C LEU A 205 -40.15 6.97 53.37
N GLN A 206 -40.96 7.67 52.59
CA GLN A 206 -42.33 8.03 52.97
C GLN A 206 -43.23 6.79 53.12
N GLU A 207 -43.17 5.84 52.20
CA GLU A 207 -43.94 4.58 52.26
C GLU A 207 -43.54 3.73 53.47
N SER A 208 -42.24 3.61 53.75
CA SER A 208 -41.75 2.88 54.93
C SER A 208 -42.13 3.57 56.24
N GLN A 209 -42.06 4.91 56.30
CA GLN A 209 -42.53 5.68 57.45
C GLN A 209 -44.04 5.54 57.66
N GLN A 210 -44.85 5.56 56.59
CA GLN A 210 -46.30 5.36 56.68
C GLN A 210 -46.65 3.95 57.18
N ALA A 211 -45.98 2.92 56.68
CA ALA A 211 -46.16 1.55 57.16
C ALA A 211 -45.80 1.42 58.65
N GLN A 212 -44.72 2.10 59.08
CA GLN A 212 -44.29 2.11 60.47
C GLN A 212 -45.27 2.90 61.37
N GLN A 213 -45.83 4.00 60.88
CA GLN A 213 -46.89 4.76 61.57
C GLN A 213 -48.19 3.95 61.70
N GLN A 214 -48.55 3.15 60.70
CA GLN A 214 -49.72 2.25 60.79
C GLN A 214 -49.51 1.14 61.83
N GLN A 215 -48.29 0.62 61.98
CA GLN A 215 -47.97 -0.33 63.05
C GLN A 215 -47.94 0.35 64.43
N LEU A 216 -47.30 1.52 64.54
CA LEU A 216 -47.26 2.30 65.78
C LEU A 216 -48.65 2.69 66.26
N SER A 217 -49.53 3.13 65.36
CA SER A 217 -50.93 3.47 65.70
C SER A 217 -51.76 2.26 66.11
N ARG A 218 -51.58 1.10 65.47
CA ARG A 218 -52.22 -0.17 65.90
C ARG A 218 -51.76 -0.57 67.30
N SER A 219 -50.46 -0.46 67.59
CA SER A 219 -49.90 -0.76 68.91
C SER A 219 -50.32 0.26 69.97
N ALA A 220 -50.42 1.54 69.62
CA ALA A 220 -50.87 2.61 70.49
C ALA A 220 -52.38 2.56 70.78
N ALA A 221 -53.18 2.00 69.87
CA ALA A 221 -54.60 1.74 70.11
C ALA A 221 -54.84 0.61 71.12
N GLN A 222 -53.88 -0.30 71.28
CA GLN A 222 -53.89 -1.37 72.29
C GLN A 222 -53.20 -0.96 73.61
N GLY A 223 -52.36 0.08 73.57
CA GLY A 223 -51.69 0.65 74.73
C GLY A 223 -52.51 1.74 75.42
N GLY A 224 -52.29 1.95 76.73
CA GLY A 224 -52.93 3.02 77.49
C GLY A 224 -52.53 4.45 77.02
N PRO A 225 -53.08 5.51 77.64
CA PRO A 225 -52.92 6.91 77.20
C PRO A 225 -51.45 7.39 77.11
N ALA A 226 -50.53 6.81 77.90
CA ALA A 226 -49.10 7.11 77.81
C ALA A 226 -48.47 6.66 76.48
N VAL A 227 -48.94 5.54 75.90
CA VAL A 227 -48.43 5.01 74.62
C VAL A 227 -48.94 5.85 73.45
N GLN A 228 -50.14 6.41 73.57
CA GLN A 228 -50.70 7.34 72.58
C GLN A 228 -49.92 8.67 72.55
N GLN A 229 -49.54 9.21 73.70
CA GLN A 229 -48.69 10.40 73.78
C GLN A 229 -47.30 10.13 73.19
N PHE A 230 -46.69 8.99 73.52
CA PHE A 230 -45.41 8.58 72.94
C PHE A 230 -45.48 8.46 71.40
N ALA A 231 -46.55 7.84 70.88
CA ALA A 231 -46.75 7.71 69.44
C ALA A 231 -46.87 9.09 68.75
N GLN A 232 -47.61 10.04 69.33
CA GLN A 232 -47.70 11.42 68.81
C GLN A 232 -46.35 12.14 68.84
N GLN A 233 -45.57 11.95 69.89
CA GLN A 233 -44.26 12.57 70.06
C GLN A 233 -43.24 12.03 69.04
N VAL A 234 -43.25 10.73 68.77
CA VAL A 234 -42.47 10.10 67.69
C VAL A 234 -42.90 10.61 66.33
N GLN A 235 -44.20 10.81 66.11
CA GLN A 235 -44.73 11.32 64.85
C GLN A 235 -44.26 12.76 64.55
N GLN A 236 -44.24 13.63 65.57
CA GLN A 236 -43.67 14.98 65.44
C GLN A 236 -42.15 14.96 65.25
N ALA A 237 -41.44 14.06 65.93
CA ALA A 237 -39.98 13.94 65.80
C ALA A 237 -39.54 13.41 64.42
N GLN A 238 -40.41 12.68 63.72
CA GLN A 238 -40.12 12.11 62.40
C GLN A 238 -40.49 13.04 61.23
N GLN A 239 -41.26 14.12 61.44
CA GLN A 239 -41.63 15.08 60.40
C GLN A 239 -40.37 15.80 59.86
N GLY A 240 -40.11 15.66 58.55
CA GLY A 240 -38.93 16.24 57.88
C GLY A 240 -37.67 15.37 57.93
N SER A 241 -37.65 14.29 58.74
CA SER A 241 -36.51 13.36 58.78
C SER A 241 -36.33 12.63 57.44
N ALA A 242 -37.43 12.32 56.73
CA ALA A 242 -37.41 11.68 55.42
C ALA A 242 -36.62 12.50 54.38
N GLU A 243 -36.75 13.82 54.39
CA GLU A 243 -36.10 14.72 53.41
C GLU A 243 -34.60 14.84 53.66
N GLN A 244 -34.20 14.90 54.93
CA GLN A 244 -32.78 14.91 55.33
C GLN A 244 -32.10 13.56 55.05
N ILE A 245 -32.77 12.47 55.40
CA ILE A 245 -32.30 11.10 55.15
C ILE A 245 -32.22 10.86 53.64
N ALA A 246 -33.22 11.29 52.86
CA ALA A 246 -33.19 11.20 51.40
C ALA A 246 -31.98 11.95 50.83
N LYS A 247 -31.65 13.13 51.35
CA LYS A 247 -30.52 13.93 50.86
C LYS A 247 -29.15 13.28 51.12
N GLU A 248 -29.00 12.54 52.22
CA GLU A 248 -27.77 11.80 52.53
C GLU A 248 -27.68 10.45 51.79
N LEU A 249 -28.80 9.76 51.59
CA LEU A 249 -28.82 8.44 50.95
C LEU A 249 -28.99 8.47 49.43
N SER A 250 -29.35 9.61 48.85
CA SER A 250 -29.54 9.71 47.40
C SER A 250 -28.21 9.52 46.68
N PRO A 251 -28.15 8.60 45.69
CA PRO A 251 -26.96 8.42 44.90
C PRO A 251 -26.66 9.70 44.12
N THR A 252 -25.39 10.09 44.11
CA THR A 252 -24.87 11.20 43.31
C THR A 252 -23.77 10.69 42.41
N VAL A 253 -23.66 11.26 41.22
CA VAL A 253 -22.64 10.85 40.26
C VAL A 253 -21.27 11.34 40.76
N SER A 254 -20.35 10.40 40.94
CA SER A 254 -18.97 10.72 41.38
C SER A 254 -18.23 11.61 40.37
N SER A 255 -17.20 12.33 40.80
CA SER A 255 -16.39 13.16 39.90
C SER A 255 -15.72 12.37 38.77
N VAL A 256 -15.30 11.13 39.05
CA VAL A 256 -14.69 10.22 38.05
C VAL A 256 -15.74 9.75 37.03
N ALA A 257 -16.97 9.51 37.48
CA ALA A 257 -18.08 9.18 36.59
C ALA A 257 -18.46 10.39 35.71
N LYS A 258 -18.43 11.62 36.23
CA LYS A 258 -18.65 12.84 35.43
C LYS A 258 -17.62 13.01 34.31
N ASP A 259 -16.35 12.74 34.59
CA ASP A 259 -15.29 12.79 33.56
C ASP A 259 -15.49 11.70 32.49
N THR A 260 -15.88 10.49 32.92
CA THR A 260 -16.25 9.40 32.01
C THR A 260 -17.46 9.73 31.16
N LEU A 261 -18.46 10.42 31.71
CA LEU A 261 -19.66 10.84 31.00
C LEU A 261 -19.39 11.98 30.02
N ALA A 262 -18.33 12.77 30.22
CA ALA A 262 -17.96 13.84 29.29
C ALA A 262 -17.30 13.32 27.99
N ASP A 263 -16.67 12.13 28.05
CA ASP A 263 -16.10 11.42 26.91
C ASP A 263 -16.43 9.91 27.00
N PRO A 264 -17.70 9.54 26.74
CA PRO A 264 -18.23 8.22 27.06
C PRO A 264 -17.83 7.14 26.06
N VAL A 265 -17.61 7.49 24.79
CA VAL A 265 -17.38 6.51 23.71
C VAL A 265 -15.91 6.17 23.61
N GLN A 266 -15.59 4.88 23.78
CA GLN A 266 -14.23 4.37 23.61
C GLN A 266 -14.04 3.83 22.19
N MET A 267 -13.03 4.33 21.49
CA MET A 267 -12.59 3.76 20.20
C MET A 267 -11.63 2.59 20.47
N VAL A 268 -11.93 1.41 19.90
CA VAL A 268 -11.03 0.25 19.91
C VAL A 268 -10.65 -0.08 18.47
N SER A 269 -9.37 -0.30 18.20
CA SER A 269 -8.91 -0.69 16.86
C SER A 269 -8.51 -2.16 16.88
N GLU A 270 -9.10 -2.94 15.97
CA GLU A 270 -8.81 -4.37 15.82
C GLU A 270 -8.48 -4.68 14.35
N PRO A 271 -7.56 -5.61 14.07
CA PRO A 271 -7.38 -6.12 12.72
C PRO A 271 -8.58 -7.00 12.33
N TYR A 272 -9.14 -6.80 11.13
CA TYR A 272 -10.19 -7.65 10.57
C TYR A 272 -9.69 -9.07 10.30
N HIS A 273 -8.46 -9.17 9.77
CA HIS A 273 -7.70 -10.41 9.66
C HIS A 273 -6.37 -10.26 10.37
N ASP A 274 -6.05 -11.22 11.22
CA ASP A 274 -4.73 -11.32 11.82
C ASP A 274 -3.67 -11.54 10.74
N LEU A 275 -2.52 -10.89 10.92
CA LEU A 275 -1.38 -11.09 10.05
C LEU A 275 -0.63 -12.35 10.45
N GLU A 276 -0.53 -13.29 9.50
CA GLU A 276 0.34 -14.45 9.67
C GLU A 276 1.81 -14.01 9.82
N GLU A 277 2.58 -14.76 10.59
CA GLU A 277 4.03 -14.54 10.71
C GLU A 277 4.71 -14.65 9.33
N GLY A 278 5.82 -13.93 9.13
CA GLY A 278 6.54 -13.95 7.85
C GLY A 278 5.92 -13.09 6.73
N THR A 279 4.81 -12.39 6.98
CA THR A 279 4.18 -11.45 6.02
C THR A 279 4.79 -10.05 6.00
N ALA A 280 5.78 -9.77 6.87
CA ALA A 280 6.41 -8.46 7.03
C ALA A 280 5.40 -7.32 7.27
N LEU A 281 4.47 -7.51 8.20
CA LEU A 281 3.38 -6.56 8.51
C LEU A 281 2.46 -6.29 7.30
N GLY A 282 2.15 -7.34 6.52
CA GLY A 282 1.35 -7.23 5.28
C GLY A 282 2.13 -6.70 4.06
N MET A 283 3.43 -6.41 4.18
CA MET A 283 4.25 -5.87 3.09
C MET A 283 4.94 -6.94 2.23
N GLY A 284 4.77 -8.23 2.53
CA GLY A 284 5.40 -9.34 1.80
C GLY A 284 5.08 -9.34 0.31
N ALA A 285 3.82 -9.09 -0.06
CA ALA A 285 3.39 -8.98 -1.46
C ALA A 285 4.13 -7.85 -2.22
N PHE A 286 4.35 -6.72 -1.56
CA PHE A 286 5.08 -5.59 -2.12
C PHE A 286 6.55 -5.91 -2.35
N TYR A 287 7.24 -6.47 -1.35
CA TYR A 287 8.64 -6.82 -1.49
C TYR A 287 8.87 -7.88 -2.57
N TYR A 288 7.99 -8.89 -2.63
CA TYR A 288 8.05 -9.90 -3.69
C TYR A 288 7.84 -9.29 -5.08
N SER A 289 6.91 -8.34 -5.22
CA SER A 289 6.65 -7.63 -6.47
C SER A 289 7.85 -6.79 -6.94
N ILE A 290 8.53 -6.10 -6.02
CA ILE A 290 9.78 -5.40 -6.33
C ILE A 290 10.87 -6.38 -6.79
N LEU A 291 11.00 -7.54 -6.13
CA LEU A 291 11.99 -8.54 -6.54
C LEU A 291 11.72 -9.01 -7.97
N LEU A 292 10.46 -9.29 -8.32
CA LEU A 292 10.08 -9.65 -9.69
C LEU A 292 10.41 -8.54 -10.70
N LEU A 293 10.11 -7.27 -10.37
CA LEU A 293 10.45 -6.12 -11.20
C LEU A 293 11.96 -5.99 -11.39
N VAL A 294 12.73 -6.06 -10.30
CA VAL A 294 14.20 -5.92 -10.31
C VAL A 294 14.85 -7.03 -11.12
N VAL A 295 14.42 -8.29 -10.94
CA VAL A 295 14.93 -9.43 -11.71
C VAL A 295 14.52 -9.31 -13.18
N GLY A 296 13.28 -8.90 -13.47
CA GLY A 296 12.80 -8.58 -14.81
C GLY A 296 13.65 -7.52 -15.51
N PHE A 297 13.89 -6.39 -14.84
CA PHE A 297 14.64 -5.26 -15.35
C PHE A 297 16.13 -5.55 -15.50
N SER A 298 16.80 -5.90 -14.41
CA SER A 298 18.25 -6.15 -14.39
C SER A 298 18.64 -7.36 -15.24
N GLY A 299 17.83 -8.42 -15.21
CA GLY A 299 18.03 -9.60 -16.05
C GLY A 299 17.90 -9.27 -17.53
N SER A 300 16.98 -8.39 -17.91
CA SER A 300 16.81 -7.96 -19.31
C SER A 300 17.98 -7.10 -19.80
N VAL A 301 18.49 -6.21 -18.95
CA VAL A 301 19.69 -5.41 -19.26
C VAL A 301 20.90 -6.33 -19.39
N ALA A 302 21.11 -7.27 -18.46
CA ALA A 302 22.20 -8.23 -18.51
C ALA A 302 22.12 -9.12 -19.76
N LEU A 303 20.94 -9.67 -20.07
CA LEU A 303 20.70 -10.46 -21.27
C LEU A 303 20.97 -9.65 -22.54
N ASN A 304 20.54 -8.38 -22.58
CA ASN A 304 20.81 -7.50 -23.71
C ASN A 304 22.32 -7.32 -23.94
N LEU A 305 23.10 -7.05 -22.88
CA LEU A 305 24.56 -6.88 -22.96
C LEU A 305 25.27 -8.17 -23.38
N LEU A 306 24.90 -9.31 -22.78
CA LEU A 306 25.50 -10.60 -23.09
C LEU A 306 25.22 -11.03 -24.53
N MET A 307 23.99 -10.84 -25.00
CA MET A 307 23.61 -11.19 -26.36
C MET A 307 24.19 -10.21 -27.39
N ASP A 308 24.23 -8.90 -27.11
CA ASP A 308 24.90 -7.93 -27.99
C ASP A 308 26.41 -8.23 -28.10
N GLY A 309 27.05 -8.62 -26.99
CA GLY A 309 28.44 -9.06 -26.99
C GLY A 309 28.67 -10.33 -27.83
N ARG A 310 27.77 -11.32 -27.71
CA ARG A 310 27.81 -12.56 -28.51
C ARG A 310 27.51 -12.32 -30.00
N MET A 311 26.70 -11.32 -30.33
CA MET A 311 26.40 -10.90 -31.71
C MET A 311 27.49 -10.01 -32.32
N GLY A 312 28.57 -9.73 -31.60
CA GLY A 312 29.68 -8.90 -32.09
C GLY A 312 29.38 -7.40 -32.14
N MET A 313 28.30 -6.94 -31.50
CA MET A 313 27.92 -5.51 -31.44
C MET A 313 28.76 -4.72 -30.44
N SER A 314 29.30 -5.41 -29.45
CA SER A 314 30.29 -4.93 -28.49
C SER A 314 31.27 -6.07 -28.17
N PRO A 315 32.47 -5.77 -27.63
CA PRO A 315 33.34 -6.82 -27.10
C PRO A 315 32.61 -7.63 -26.04
N PHE A 316 32.75 -8.95 -26.06
CA PHE A 316 32.29 -9.81 -24.98
C PHE A 316 33.36 -9.84 -23.89
N GLU A 317 33.03 -9.27 -22.73
CA GLU A 317 33.91 -9.20 -21.58
C GLU A 317 33.28 -9.91 -20.38
N MET A 318 33.96 -10.94 -19.88
CA MET A 318 33.57 -11.63 -18.65
C MET A 318 34.81 -12.00 -17.85
N GLY A 319 35.22 -11.11 -16.94
CA GLY A 319 36.46 -11.26 -16.17
C GLY A 319 37.68 -11.37 -17.10
N PRO A 320 38.45 -12.48 -17.08
CA PRO A 320 39.62 -12.66 -17.94
C PRO A 320 39.27 -12.95 -19.41
N PHE A 321 38.01 -13.25 -19.72
CA PHE A 321 37.59 -13.58 -21.08
C PHE A 321 37.21 -12.30 -21.84
N PHE A 322 38.09 -11.88 -22.75
CA PHE A 322 37.84 -10.82 -23.72
C PHE A 322 37.81 -11.45 -25.13
N LYS A 323 36.66 -11.37 -25.80
CA LYS A 323 36.52 -11.92 -27.15
C LYS A 323 35.65 -11.03 -28.03
N ASP A 324 36.20 -10.65 -29.18
CA ASP A 324 35.46 -10.00 -30.25
C ASP A 324 34.84 -11.05 -31.15
N TYR A 325 33.51 -11.13 -31.15
CA TYR A 325 32.76 -12.01 -32.04
C TYR A 325 32.52 -11.32 -33.39
N PRO A 326 32.44 -12.08 -34.50
CA PRO A 326 32.04 -11.51 -35.77
C PRO A 326 30.63 -10.93 -35.68
N ARG A 327 30.41 -9.79 -36.33
CA ARG A 327 29.14 -9.07 -36.29
C ARG A 327 28.04 -9.86 -36.97
N ALA A 328 26.97 -10.15 -36.24
CA ALA A 328 25.74 -10.68 -36.79
C ALA A 328 24.79 -9.53 -37.14
N VAL A 329 24.53 -9.32 -38.43
CA VAL A 329 23.59 -8.30 -38.90
C VAL A 329 22.19 -8.88 -38.90
N LEU A 330 21.43 -8.61 -37.84
CA LEU A 330 20.04 -9.04 -37.71
C LEU A 330 19.10 -7.82 -37.76
N PRO A 331 17.89 -7.96 -38.35
CA PRO A 331 16.84 -6.96 -38.17
C PRO A 331 16.53 -6.77 -36.68
N ARG A 332 16.32 -5.53 -36.24
CA ARG A 332 15.98 -5.19 -34.85
C ARG A 332 14.77 -5.94 -34.32
N PRO A 333 13.66 -6.12 -35.07
CA PRO A 333 12.53 -6.91 -34.59
C PRO A 333 12.90 -8.35 -34.27
N VAL A 334 13.78 -8.96 -35.07
CA VAL A 334 14.27 -10.33 -34.86
C VAL A 334 15.17 -10.38 -33.63
N GLY A 335 16.09 -9.44 -33.49
CA GLY A 335 16.94 -9.33 -32.30
C GLY A 335 16.14 -9.11 -31.01
N PHE A 336 15.11 -8.27 -31.07
CA PHE A 336 14.17 -8.05 -29.96
C PHE A 336 13.43 -9.34 -29.57
N LEU A 337 12.76 -10.01 -30.53
CA LEU A 337 12.02 -11.24 -30.24
C LEU A 337 12.92 -12.35 -29.72
N MET A 338 14.11 -12.52 -30.31
CA MET A 338 15.06 -13.54 -29.88
C MET A 338 15.50 -13.32 -28.43
N LYS A 339 15.82 -12.07 -28.05
CA LYS A 339 16.18 -11.70 -26.68
C LYS A 339 15.01 -11.92 -25.72
N TRP A 340 13.83 -11.47 -26.09
CA TRP A 340 12.64 -11.58 -25.26
C TRP A 340 12.22 -13.04 -25.04
N LEU A 341 12.17 -13.86 -26.09
CA LEU A 341 11.86 -15.30 -25.96
C LEU A 341 12.89 -16.03 -25.11
N THR A 342 14.18 -15.69 -25.24
CA THR A 342 15.23 -16.23 -24.37
C THR A 342 14.96 -15.87 -22.91
N PHE A 343 14.56 -14.63 -22.64
CA PHE A 343 14.19 -14.20 -21.30
C PHE A 343 12.96 -14.94 -20.77
N VAL A 344 11.89 -15.07 -21.56
CA VAL A 344 10.65 -15.78 -21.18
C VAL A 344 10.93 -17.22 -20.75
N VAL A 345 11.79 -17.93 -21.48
CA VAL A 345 12.19 -19.30 -21.13
C VAL A 345 13.00 -19.34 -19.84
N ALA A 346 13.91 -18.39 -19.63
CA ALA A 346 14.71 -18.28 -18.40
C ALA A 346 13.88 -17.83 -17.18
N ALA A 347 12.83 -17.03 -17.40
CA ALA A 347 11.98 -16.48 -16.34
C ALA A 347 11.14 -17.57 -15.66
N ALA A 348 10.76 -18.65 -16.35
CA ALA A 348 9.98 -19.73 -15.77
C ALA A 348 10.71 -20.44 -14.59
N PRO A 349 11.90 -21.05 -14.76
CA PRO A 349 12.63 -21.65 -13.65
C PRO A 349 13.05 -20.60 -12.61
N THR A 350 13.29 -19.36 -13.01
CA THR A 350 13.60 -18.26 -12.09
C THR A 350 12.42 -17.96 -11.17
N SER A 351 11.20 -17.87 -11.70
CA SER A 351 9.97 -17.65 -10.92
C SER A 351 9.76 -18.76 -9.90
N ALA A 352 9.90 -20.02 -10.34
CA ALA A 352 9.75 -21.18 -9.47
C ALA A 352 10.79 -21.19 -8.35
N LEU A 353 12.05 -20.84 -8.65
CA LEU A 353 13.12 -20.75 -7.67
C LEU A 353 12.88 -19.61 -6.67
N MET A 354 12.48 -18.42 -7.16
CA MET A 354 12.16 -17.29 -6.29
C MET A 354 11.01 -17.61 -5.33
N MET A 355 9.95 -18.25 -5.81
CA MET A 355 8.84 -18.72 -4.97
C MET A 355 9.31 -19.74 -3.92
N THR A 356 10.13 -20.73 -4.34
CA THR A 356 10.69 -21.75 -3.44
C THR A 356 11.54 -21.11 -2.34
N VAL A 357 12.38 -20.13 -2.70
CA VAL A 357 13.21 -19.40 -1.74
C VAL A 357 12.34 -18.55 -0.81
N ALA A 358 11.32 -17.87 -1.33
CA ALA A 358 10.39 -17.09 -0.51
C ALA A 358 9.69 -17.96 0.54
N SER A 359 9.17 -19.11 0.14
CA SER A 359 8.60 -20.08 1.07
C SER A 359 9.63 -20.62 2.06
N GLY A 360 10.86 -20.88 1.59
CA GLY A 360 11.97 -21.37 2.43
C GLY A 360 12.46 -20.38 3.50
N VAL A 361 12.24 -19.07 3.31
CA VAL A 361 12.54 -18.04 4.32
C VAL A 361 11.35 -17.71 5.23
N GLY A 362 10.24 -18.47 5.11
CA GLY A 362 9.07 -18.36 5.99
C GLY A 362 7.97 -17.42 5.49
N MET A 363 8.00 -16.97 4.23
CA MET A 363 6.88 -16.21 3.65
C MET A 363 5.73 -17.18 3.31
N PRO A 364 4.49 -16.92 3.77
CA PRO A 364 3.35 -17.77 3.42
C PRO A 364 2.98 -17.61 1.93
N VAL A 365 2.77 -18.73 1.25
CA VAL A 365 2.44 -18.79 -0.18
C VAL A 365 1.29 -19.79 -0.40
N PRO A 366 0.04 -19.44 -0.05
CA PRO A 366 -1.10 -20.37 -0.12
C PRO A 366 -1.37 -20.85 -1.56
N ASN A 367 -1.33 -19.93 -2.53
CA ASN A 367 -1.59 -20.18 -3.94
C ASN A 367 -0.32 -20.36 -4.76
N GLY A 368 0.58 -21.26 -4.35
CA GLY A 368 1.92 -21.42 -4.93
C GLY A 368 1.96 -21.49 -6.46
N PHE A 369 1.14 -22.35 -7.09
CA PHE A 369 1.13 -22.45 -8.56
C PHE A 369 0.75 -21.13 -9.25
N LEU A 370 -0.22 -20.39 -8.69
CA LEU A 370 -0.65 -19.10 -9.24
C LEU A 370 0.43 -18.03 -9.03
N VAL A 371 1.07 -17.99 -7.86
CA VAL A 371 2.21 -17.09 -7.59
C VAL A 371 3.37 -17.36 -8.55
N PHE A 372 3.66 -18.62 -8.86
CA PHE A 372 4.64 -18.99 -9.88
C PHE A 372 4.27 -18.44 -11.27
N LEU A 373 3.02 -18.62 -11.70
CA LEU A 373 2.56 -18.13 -13.02
C LEU A 373 2.57 -16.61 -13.09
N LEU A 374 2.13 -15.93 -12.02
CA LEU A 374 2.18 -14.47 -11.90
C LEU A 374 3.62 -13.97 -11.95
N GLY A 375 4.54 -14.59 -11.20
CA GLY A 375 5.96 -14.23 -11.24
C GLY A 375 6.58 -14.39 -12.63
N TRP A 376 6.22 -15.47 -13.33
CA TRP A 376 6.69 -15.72 -14.69
C TRP A 376 6.14 -14.69 -15.69
N LEU A 377 4.84 -14.38 -15.63
CA LEU A 377 4.20 -13.36 -16.45
C LEU A 377 4.79 -11.97 -16.16
N ALA A 378 4.86 -11.59 -14.88
CA ALA A 378 5.40 -10.30 -14.43
C ALA A 378 6.80 -10.04 -14.99
N MET A 379 7.73 -10.98 -14.79
CA MET A 379 9.10 -10.84 -15.30
C MET A 379 9.14 -10.79 -16.83
N SER A 380 8.31 -11.58 -17.52
CA SER A 380 8.21 -11.59 -18.98
C SER A 380 7.69 -10.28 -19.56
N VAL A 381 6.72 -9.64 -18.90
CA VAL A 381 6.14 -8.33 -19.27
C VAL A 381 7.17 -7.23 -19.06
N VAL A 382 7.79 -7.18 -17.87
CA VAL A 382 8.86 -6.22 -17.57
C VAL A 382 9.99 -6.35 -18.58
N SER A 383 10.38 -7.59 -18.93
CA SER A 383 11.39 -7.82 -19.96
C SER A 383 11.00 -7.30 -21.33
N ALA A 384 9.75 -7.54 -21.76
CA ALA A 384 9.24 -7.03 -23.04
C ALA A 384 9.37 -5.51 -23.11
N ILE A 385 8.93 -4.81 -22.04
CA ILE A 385 9.00 -3.35 -21.93
C ILE A 385 10.45 -2.88 -22.05
N VAL A 386 11.35 -3.45 -21.26
CA VAL A 386 12.77 -3.05 -21.22
C VAL A 386 13.43 -3.27 -22.57
N LEU A 387 13.26 -4.45 -23.16
CA LEU A 387 13.85 -4.78 -24.45
C LEU A 387 13.23 -3.96 -25.59
N ALA A 388 11.95 -3.58 -25.51
CA ALA A 388 11.30 -2.71 -26.49
C ALA A 388 11.90 -1.30 -26.45
N LEU A 389 12.03 -0.72 -25.25
CA LEU A 389 12.64 0.59 -25.05
C LEU A 389 14.11 0.60 -25.50
N ILE A 390 14.87 -0.46 -25.21
CA ILE A 390 16.25 -0.60 -25.70
C ILE A 390 16.30 -0.78 -27.22
N SER A 391 15.36 -1.53 -27.81
CA SER A 391 15.29 -1.74 -29.26
C SER A 391 15.06 -0.42 -30.01
N VAL A 392 14.21 0.46 -29.46
CA VAL A 392 13.88 1.77 -30.04
C VAL A 392 14.94 2.82 -29.71
N GLY A 393 15.33 2.94 -28.45
CA GLY A 393 16.17 4.04 -27.93
C GLY A 393 17.65 3.72 -27.70
N GLY A 394 18.08 2.46 -27.87
CA GLY A 394 19.44 2.04 -27.55
C GLY A 394 19.80 2.30 -26.07
N SER A 395 20.96 2.90 -25.82
CA SER A 395 21.42 3.23 -24.47
C SER A 395 20.53 4.25 -23.74
N VAL A 396 19.90 5.17 -24.49
CA VAL A 396 18.92 6.11 -23.91
C VAL A 396 17.68 5.35 -23.42
N GLY A 397 17.28 4.29 -24.14
CA GLY A 397 16.20 3.40 -23.73
C GLY A 397 16.42 2.78 -22.35
N MET A 398 17.66 2.43 -22.00
CA MET A 398 18.00 1.91 -20.66
C MET A 398 17.76 2.96 -19.56
N LEU A 399 18.12 4.22 -19.79
CA LEU A 399 17.87 5.31 -18.85
C LEU A 399 16.38 5.59 -18.69
N LEU A 400 15.62 5.54 -19.79
CA LEU A 400 14.16 5.68 -19.75
C LEU A 400 13.50 4.55 -18.95
N CYS A 401 14.00 3.32 -19.05
CA CYS A 401 13.53 2.20 -18.24
C CYS A 401 13.69 2.48 -16.73
N LEU A 402 14.81 3.06 -16.32
CA LEU A 402 15.03 3.41 -14.91
C LEU A 402 14.01 4.44 -14.42
N ILE A 403 13.76 5.49 -15.20
CA ILE A 403 12.78 6.52 -14.85
C ILE A 403 11.36 5.93 -14.78
N TYR A 404 10.97 5.20 -15.81
CA TYR A 404 9.63 4.64 -15.92
C TYR A 404 9.35 3.51 -14.92
N LEU A 405 10.22 2.50 -14.84
CA LEU A 405 9.96 1.32 -14.00
C LEU A 405 10.29 1.55 -12.53
N VAL A 406 11.33 2.33 -12.23
CA VAL A 406 11.82 2.47 -10.84
C VAL A 406 11.25 3.72 -10.19
N PHE A 407 11.45 4.90 -10.80
CA PHE A 407 11.06 6.16 -10.16
C PHE A 407 9.57 6.47 -10.26
N MET A 408 8.94 6.20 -11.41
CA MET A 408 7.49 6.31 -11.53
C MET A 408 6.78 5.10 -10.91
N GLY A 409 7.40 3.91 -10.99
CA GLY A 409 6.83 2.67 -10.48
C GLY A 409 6.47 2.71 -9.01
N LEU A 410 7.43 3.04 -8.14
CA LEU A 410 7.21 2.89 -6.71
C LEU A 410 6.03 3.70 -6.15
N PRO A 411 5.88 5.01 -6.43
CA PRO A 411 4.75 5.77 -5.90
C PRO A 411 3.41 5.39 -6.55
N SER A 412 3.43 4.90 -7.79
CA SER A 412 2.22 4.49 -8.51
C SER A 412 1.76 3.06 -8.22
N ALA A 413 2.61 2.24 -7.58
CA ALA A 413 2.29 0.86 -7.27
C ALA A 413 1.10 0.71 -6.31
N GLY A 414 0.85 1.71 -5.45
CA GLY A 414 -0.20 1.67 -4.44
C GLY A 414 0.12 0.78 -3.24
N ALA A 415 1.39 0.39 -3.08
CA ALA A 415 1.80 -0.64 -2.15
C ALA A 415 2.30 -0.12 -0.79
N VAL A 416 3.09 0.96 -0.82
CA VAL A 416 3.58 1.62 0.41
C VAL A 416 2.57 2.67 0.84
N VAL A 417 2.25 3.59 -0.05
CA VAL A 417 1.18 4.56 0.14
C VAL A 417 -0.01 4.09 -0.70
N PRO A 418 -1.21 3.98 -0.12
CA PRO A 418 -2.43 3.73 -0.85
C PRO A 418 -2.55 4.60 -2.09
N LEU A 419 -2.96 4.01 -3.22
CA LEU A 419 -3.06 4.72 -4.47
C LEU A 419 -4.02 5.93 -4.35
N GLN A 420 -5.00 5.85 -3.47
CA GLN A 420 -5.95 6.93 -3.23
C GLN A 420 -5.30 8.16 -2.57
N ALA A 421 -4.25 7.95 -1.76
CA ALA A 421 -3.55 8.99 -0.99
C ALA A 421 -2.29 9.54 -1.67
N VAL A 422 -1.98 9.14 -2.91
CA VAL A 422 -0.89 9.76 -3.69
C VAL A 422 -1.43 10.87 -4.61
N PRO A 423 -0.59 11.84 -5.02
CA PRO A 423 -1.00 12.91 -5.93
C PRO A 423 -1.64 12.37 -7.23
N GLU A 424 -2.59 13.12 -7.81
CA GLU A 424 -3.35 12.72 -9.01
C GLU A 424 -2.47 12.28 -10.18
N PHE A 425 -1.29 12.90 -10.34
CA PHE A 425 -0.31 12.50 -11.34
C PHE A 425 0.08 11.01 -11.24
N PHE A 426 0.35 10.52 -10.01
CA PHE A 426 0.74 9.12 -9.79
C PHE A 426 -0.45 8.17 -9.93
N ARG A 427 -1.66 8.63 -9.58
CA ARG A 427 -2.90 7.89 -9.83
C ARG A 427 -3.18 7.72 -11.32
N GLY A 428 -2.91 8.76 -12.11
CA GLY A 428 -3.11 8.75 -13.56
C GLY A 428 -2.14 7.82 -14.30
N ILE A 429 -0.93 7.59 -13.78
CA ILE A 429 0.06 6.70 -14.41
C ILE A 429 0.01 5.25 -13.89
N ALA A 430 -0.59 4.98 -12.73
CA ALA A 430 -0.67 3.63 -12.17
C ALA A 430 -1.27 2.58 -13.14
N PRO A 431 -2.31 2.88 -13.95
CA PRO A 431 -2.84 1.91 -14.92
C PRO A 431 -1.84 1.51 -16.00
N VAL A 432 -0.83 2.33 -16.29
CA VAL A 432 0.21 2.05 -17.31
C VAL A 432 1.51 1.59 -16.68
N GLU A 433 1.55 1.31 -15.39
CA GLU A 433 2.78 0.97 -14.67
C GLU A 433 2.80 -0.51 -14.26
N PRO A 434 3.83 -1.29 -14.64
CA PRO A 434 3.83 -2.73 -14.40
C PRO A 434 3.91 -3.11 -12.92
N LEU A 435 4.67 -2.41 -12.07
CA LEU A 435 4.76 -2.71 -10.64
C LEU A 435 3.39 -2.63 -9.95
N HIS A 436 2.50 -1.71 -10.33
CA HIS A 436 1.12 -1.63 -9.84
C HIS A 436 0.34 -2.91 -10.12
N HIS A 437 0.42 -3.41 -11.35
CA HIS A 437 -0.29 -4.63 -11.75
C HIS A 437 0.35 -5.91 -11.19
N ILE A 438 1.68 -5.93 -11.04
CA ILE A 438 2.39 -7.01 -10.34
C ILE A 438 1.96 -7.02 -8.87
N PHE A 439 1.97 -5.87 -8.21
CA PHE A 439 1.61 -5.76 -6.80
C PHE A 439 0.16 -6.19 -6.54
N THR A 440 -0.79 -5.63 -7.28
CA THR A 440 -2.23 -5.95 -7.11
C THR A 440 -2.51 -7.45 -7.31
N SER A 441 -1.94 -8.06 -8.34
CA SER A 441 -2.12 -9.50 -8.61
C SER A 441 -1.43 -10.41 -7.58
N ILE A 442 -0.19 -10.10 -7.19
CA ILE A 442 0.54 -10.85 -6.17
C ILE A 442 -0.14 -10.71 -4.80
N ARG A 443 -0.58 -9.51 -4.43
CA ARG A 443 -1.31 -9.25 -3.18
C ARG A 443 -2.62 -10.04 -3.13
N ALA A 444 -3.41 -10.00 -4.20
CA ALA A 444 -4.64 -10.79 -4.30
C ALA A 444 -4.38 -12.29 -4.13
N SER A 445 -3.32 -12.80 -4.76
CA SER A 445 -2.94 -14.21 -4.66
C SER A 445 -2.44 -14.64 -3.27
N LEU A 446 -1.79 -13.75 -2.53
CA LEU A 446 -1.15 -14.07 -1.25
C LEU A 446 -2.09 -13.87 -0.07
N TYR A 447 -2.95 -12.83 -0.11
CA TYR A 447 -3.72 -12.41 1.05
C TYR A 447 -5.24 -12.54 0.87
N PHE A 448 -5.75 -12.46 -0.35
CA PHE A 448 -7.20 -12.41 -0.62
C PHE A 448 -7.70 -13.65 -1.36
N ASP A 449 -7.14 -14.81 -1.04
CA ASP A 449 -7.51 -16.13 -1.61
C ASP A 449 -7.60 -16.18 -3.15
N ALA A 450 -6.81 -15.35 -3.84
CA ALA A 450 -6.88 -15.16 -5.28
C ALA A 450 -8.28 -14.75 -5.81
N ASP A 451 -9.04 -13.97 -5.02
CA ASP A 451 -10.31 -13.38 -5.46
C ASP A 451 -10.08 -12.55 -6.74
N PRO A 452 -10.79 -12.86 -7.85
CA PRO A 452 -10.73 -12.10 -9.10
C PRO A 452 -10.95 -10.60 -8.94
N GLN A 453 -11.78 -10.17 -7.98
CA GLN A 453 -12.16 -8.79 -7.72
C GLN A 453 -11.20 -8.07 -6.77
N ALA A 454 -10.38 -8.77 -5.98
CA ALA A 454 -9.33 -8.18 -5.11
C ALA A 454 -8.12 -7.58 -5.87
N GLY A 455 -8.26 -7.37 -7.18
CA GLY A 455 -7.21 -6.85 -8.07
C GLY A 455 -6.48 -7.90 -8.90
N LEU A 456 -6.83 -9.20 -8.77
CA LEU A 456 -6.21 -10.24 -9.59
C LEU A 456 -6.53 -10.08 -11.07
N THR A 457 -7.80 -9.84 -11.40
CA THR A 457 -8.25 -9.68 -12.79
C THR A 457 -7.66 -8.42 -13.42
N SER A 458 -7.72 -7.29 -12.71
CA SER A 458 -7.19 -6.02 -13.21
C SER A 458 -5.69 -6.10 -13.41
N GLY A 459 -4.94 -6.70 -12.47
CA GLY A 459 -3.50 -6.94 -12.60
C GLY A 459 -3.14 -7.81 -13.79
N LEU A 460 -3.84 -8.93 -14.00
CA LEU A 460 -3.61 -9.82 -15.15
C LEU A 460 -3.91 -9.14 -16.48
N VAL A 461 -5.05 -8.45 -16.59
CA VAL A 461 -5.44 -7.71 -17.79
C VAL A 461 -4.44 -6.60 -18.08
N GLY A 462 -4.04 -5.83 -17.06
CA GLY A 462 -3.04 -4.77 -17.19
C GLY A 462 -1.70 -5.30 -17.69
N LEU A 463 -1.18 -6.38 -17.08
CA LEU A 463 0.05 -7.05 -17.53
C LEU A 463 -0.05 -7.54 -18.97
N PHE A 464 -1.17 -8.14 -19.36
CA PHE A 464 -1.36 -8.62 -20.72
C PHE A 464 -1.43 -7.47 -21.74
N VAL A 465 -2.16 -6.40 -21.42
CA VAL A 465 -2.22 -5.20 -22.25
C VAL A 465 -0.83 -4.58 -22.41
N MET A 466 -0.08 -4.43 -21.32
CA MET A 466 1.29 -3.90 -21.37
C MET A 466 2.23 -4.81 -22.17
N LEU A 467 2.08 -6.13 -22.08
CA LEU A 467 2.84 -7.06 -22.90
C LEU A 467 2.55 -6.85 -24.38
N VAL A 468 1.28 -6.79 -24.78
CA VAL A 468 0.88 -6.56 -26.17
C VAL A 468 1.44 -5.22 -26.67
N VAL A 469 1.31 -4.14 -25.88
CA VAL A 469 1.86 -2.83 -26.22
C VAL A 469 3.38 -2.88 -26.37
N ALA A 470 4.10 -3.51 -25.43
CA ALA A 470 5.54 -3.62 -25.48
C ALA A 470 6.02 -4.42 -26.71
N LEU A 471 5.34 -5.53 -27.04
CA LEU A 471 5.63 -6.30 -28.25
C LEU A 471 5.40 -5.48 -29.52
N VAL A 472 4.28 -4.76 -29.59
CA VAL A 472 3.96 -3.88 -30.73
C VAL A 472 5.02 -2.77 -30.86
N VAL A 473 5.37 -2.09 -29.77
CA VAL A 473 6.40 -1.05 -29.76
C VAL A 473 7.77 -1.60 -30.15
N GLY A 474 8.18 -2.74 -29.62
CA GLY A 474 9.46 -3.38 -29.92
C GLY A 474 9.56 -3.82 -31.39
N LEU A 475 8.49 -4.39 -31.94
CA LEU A 475 8.42 -4.88 -33.32
C LEU A 475 8.29 -3.74 -34.33
N LEU A 476 7.28 -2.87 -34.18
CA LEU A 476 7.04 -1.76 -35.10
C LEU A 476 8.14 -0.71 -34.98
N GLY A 477 8.56 -0.39 -33.77
CA GLY A 477 9.65 0.57 -33.53
C GLY A 477 10.96 0.07 -34.11
N GLY A 478 11.30 -1.20 -33.91
CA GLY A 478 12.47 -1.83 -34.54
C GLY A 478 12.38 -1.84 -36.07
N TRP A 479 11.22 -2.17 -36.63
CA TRP A 479 11.01 -2.21 -38.08
C TRP A 479 11.10 -0.82 -38.72
N LEU A 480 10.47 0.18 -38.12
CA LEU A 480 10.55 1.58 -38.56
C LEU A 480 11.99 2.07 -38.50
N TYR A 481 12.71 1.75 -37.42
CA TYR A 481 14.10 2.13 -37.27
C TYR A 481 14.95 1.52 -38.39
N ASP A 482 14.84 0.22 -38.63
CA ASP A 482 15.60 -0.46 -39.70
C ASP A 482 15.24 0.09 -41.09
N ARG A 483 13.98 0.46 -41.32
CA ARG A 483 13.52 1.06 -42.57
C ARG A 483 14.12 2.43 -42.84
N PHE A 484 14.27 3.28 -41.81
CA PHE A 484 14.73 4.66 -41.97
C PHE A 484 16.24 4.83 -41.76
N ALA A 485 16.83 4.13 -40.79
CA ALA A 485 18.21 4.28 -40.38
C ALA A 485 19.13 3.13 -40.82
N GLY A 486 18.56 2.07 -41.44
CA GLY A 486 19.29 0.90 -41.89
C GLY A 486 19.54 -0.12 -40.78
N LEU A 487 20.04 -1.29 -41.18
CA LEU A 487 20.29 -2.41 -40.28
C LEU A 487 21.39 -2.06 -39.27
N ARG A 488 21.13 -2.36 -38.00
CA ARG A 488 22.09 -2.17 -36.91
C ARG A 488 23.33 -3.03 -37.19
N GLY A 489 24.50 -2.39 -37.36
CA GLY A 489 25.76 -3.07 -37.65
C GLY A 489 25.98 -3.46 -39.11
N GLY A 490 25.07 -3.09 -40.03
CA GLY A 490 25.32 -3.17 -41.47
C GLY A 490 26.20 -2.00 -41.95
N ASP A 491 26.81 -2.17 -43.12
CA ASP A 491 27.58 -1.13 -43.80
C ASP A 491 26.65 -0.03 -44.34
N GLY A 492 26.16 0.82 -43.44
CA GLY A 492 25.40 2.02 -43.81
C GLY A 492 26.30 3.09 -44.44
N PRO A 493 25.75 4.07 -45.19
CA PRO A 493 26.52 5.11 -45.88
C PRO A 493 27.00 6.20 -44.89
N GLY A 494 27.82 5.81 -43.91
CA GLY A 494 28.18 6.62 -42.76
C GLY A 494 29.58 6.30 -42.24
N LYS A 495 30.58 6.85 -42.94
CA LYS A 495 31.98 7.07 -42.53
C LYS A 495 32.88 5.83 -42.41
N HIS A 496 33.59 5.59 -43.52
CA HIS A 496 34.93 5.02 -43.53
C HIS A 496 35.78 5.60 -42.40
N SER A 497 36.27 4.74 -41.53
CA SER A 497 37.37 5.03 -40.61
C SER A 497 38.04 3.69 -40.25
N ALA A 498 38.57 2.98 -41.25
CA ALA A 498 39.54 1.89 -41.04
C ALA A 498 40.14 1.30 -42.33
N GLU A 499 39.51 1.45 -43.51
CA GLU A 499 39.95 0.75 -44.74
C GLU A 499 40.90 1.55 -45.65
N GLU A 500 41.08 2.86 -45.41
CA GLU A 500 41.92 3.71 -46.27
C GLU A 500 43.43 3.50 -46.06
N ASP A 501 43.83 2.87 -44.94
CA ASP A 501 45.23 2.56 -44.63
C ASP A 501 45.71 1.20 -45.17
N ALA A 502 44.82 0.36 -45.70
CA ALA A 502 45.20 -0.94 -46.27
C ALA A 502 45.52 -0.87 -47.78
N HIS A 503 45.00 0.14 -48.49
CA HIS A 503 45.15 0.25 -49.94
C HIS A 503 46.26 1.21 -50.42
N THR A 504 46.92 1.94 -49.51
CA THR A 504 48.05 2.84 -49.84
C THR A 504 49.43 2.16 -49.77
N ALA A 505 49.51 0.89 -49.37
CA ALA A 505 50.77 0.14 -49.28
C ALA A 505 51.07 -0.80 -50.47
N SER A 506 50.23 -0.85 -51.51
CA SER A 506 50.38 -1.81 -52.63
C SER A 506 50.46 -1.14 -54.01
N GLY A 507 51.33 -0.13 -54.15
CA GLY A 507 51.39 0.61 -55.40
C GLY A 507 52.72 1.27 -55.73
N GLU A 508 53.83 0.51 -55.84
CA GLU A 508 54.99 0.98 -56.63
C GLU A 508 55.82 -0.17 -57.27
N ARG A 509 55.44 -0.45 -58.52
CA ARG A 509 56.13 -0.92 -59.74
C ARG A 509 57.48 -1.69 -59.71
N HIS A 510 57.41 -2.84 -60.39
CA HIS A 510 58.37 -3.53 -61.27
C HIS A 510 59.64 -2.81 -61.81
N HIS A 511 60.79 -3.52 -61.82
CA HIS A 511 61.45 -4.02 -63.06
C HIS A 511 62.63 -5.02 -62.87
N ARG A 512 62.54 -6.18 -63.55
CA ARG A 512 63.53 -7.13 -64.19
C ARG A 512 64.97 -7.29 -63.61
N LYS A 513 65.59 -8.50 -63.52
CA LYS A 513 66.03 -9.38 -64.64
C LYS A 513 66.63 -10.75 -64.15
N SER A 514 66.24 -11.85 -64.80
CA SER A 514 66.98 -13.06 -65.25
C SER A 514 68.06 -13.76 -64.40
N ALA A 515 67.89 -15.06 -64.12
CA ALA A 515 68.76 -16.18 -64.60
C ALA A 515 68.29 -17.57 -64.09
N ASP A 516 68.06 -18.48 -65.06
CA ASP A 516 68.31 -19.94 -65.15
C ASP A 516 67.96 -20.96 -64.03
N ASN A 517 66.94 -21.81 -64.37
CA ASN A 517 66.79 -23.30 -64.34
C ASN A 517 67.71 -24.23 -63.49
N PRO A 518 67.32 -25.51 -63.17
CA PRO A 518 66.32 -26.38 -63.85
C PRO A 518 65.37 -27.22 -62.93
N PRO A 519 64.48 -28.08 -63.49
CA PRO A 519 63.44 -28.82 -62.75
C PRO A 519 63.70 -30.33 -62.61
N ALA A 520 63.23 -30.95 -61.52
CA ALA A 520 62.82 -32.37 -61.35
C ALA A 520 62.41 -32.56 -59.86
N HIS A 521 61.36 -33.27 -59.42
CA HIS A 521 60.75 -34.53 -59.84
C HIS A 521 59.28 -34.59 -59.36
N LYS A 522 58.40 -35.20 -60.16
CA LYS A 522 57.16 -35.87 -59.72
C LYS A 522 57.34 -37.38 -59.88
N GLY A 523 56.70 -38.17 -59.01
CA GLY A 523 56.50 -39.62 -59.13
C GLY A 523 56.84 -40.33 -57.82
N ALA A 524 55.91 -40.77 -56.98
CA ALA A 524 54.92 -41.86 -57.13
C ALA A 524 55.43 -43.21 -56.58
N HIS A 525 54.66 -43.74 -55.62
CA HIS A 525 54.52 -45.15 -55.16
C HIS A 525 55.75 -45.97 -54.76
N ALA A 526 55.83 -46.33 -53.47
CA ALA A 526 55.58 -47.68 -52.95
C ALA A 526 55.57 -47.63 -51.41
#